data_AF-A0A8E0FS58-F1
#
_entry.id   AF-A0A8E0FS58-F1
#
_cell.length_a   1.000
_cell.length_b   1.000
_cell.length_c   1.000
_cell.angle_alpha   90.00
_cell.angle_beta   90.00
_cell.angle_gamma   90.00
#
_symmetry.space_group_name_H-M   'P 1'
#
loop_
_entity.id
_entity.type
_entity.pdbx_description
1 polymer ?
#
loop_
_entity_poly.entity_id
_entity_poly.type
_entity_poly.pdbx_seq_one_letter_code
_entity_poly.pdbx_strand_id
1 'polypeptide(L)' 'MPFELLTVLPSRLDVEVNGFNGGVLKDVPSAYNWYTEQYGMKWPVGRTGMVFPDR' A
#
# COMPACT_ATOMS: atom_id res chain seq x y z
N MET A 1 1.69 12.16 -2.65
CA MET A 1 0.47 12.93 -2.29
C MET A 1 0.66 13.51 -0.88
N PRO A 2 -0.21 14.38 -0.34
CA PRO A 2 -0.20 14.65 1.10
C PRO A 2 -0.32 13.33 1.87
N PHE A 3 0.50 13.15 2.90
CA PHE A 3 0.52 11.91 3.71
C PHE A 3 0.79 10.64 2.89
N GLU A 4 1.80 10.67 2.03
CA GLU A 4 2.34 9.50 1.32
C GLU A 4 3.13 8.61 2.29
N LEU A 5 2.55 7.52 2.78
CA LEU A 5 3.22 6.66 3.76
C LEU A 5 4.42 5.92 3.17
N LEU A 6 4.43 5.68 1.85
CA LEU A 6 5.54 5.03 1.14
C LEU A 6 6.85 5.81 1.23
N THR A 7 6.82 7.13 1.48
CA THR A 7 8.05 7.92 1.69
C THR A 7 8.62 7.77 3.10
N VAL A 8 7.82 7.27 4.05
CA VAL A 8 8.21 7.09 5.46
C VAL A 8 8.55 5.63 5.74
N LEU A 9 7.73 4.70 5.26
CA LEU A 9 7.93 3.26 5.35
C LEU A 9 7.89 2.66 3.94
N PRO A 10 9.04 2.53 3.27
CA PRO A 10 9.11 2.08 1.89
C PRO A 10 8.52 0.68 1.68
N SER A 11 7.91 0.48 0.52
CA SER A 11 7.48 -0.83 0.06
C SER A 11 8.65 -1.60 -0.59
N ARG A 12 8.39 -2.83 -1.03
CA ARG A 12 9.35 -3.66 -1.78
C ARG A 12 9.15 -3.50 -3.29
N LEU A 13 10.24 -3.49 -4.03
CA LEU A 13 10.21 -3.33 -5.48
C LEU A 13 9.40 -4.42 -6.20
N ASP A 14 9.56 -5.67 -5.81
CA ASP A 14 8.85 -6.80 -6.44
C ASP A 14 7.33 -6.70 -6.25
N VAL A 15 6.88 -6.24 -5.08
CA VAL A 15 5.47 -5.96 -4.80
C VAL A 15 4.93 -4.84 -5.67
N GLU A 16 5.66 -3.73 -5.80
CA GLU A 16 5.27 -2.61 -6.67
C GLU A 16 5.18 -3.04 -8.14
N VAL A 17 6.12 -3.86 -8.61
CA VAL A 17 6.11 -4.42 -9.97
C VAL A 17 4.94 -5.38 -10.17
N ASN A 18 4.59 -6.18 -9.16
CA ASN A 18 3.45 -7.09 -9.23
C ASN A 18 2.11 -6.33 -9.22
N GLY A 19 2.10 -5.10 -8.69
CA GLY A 19 0.99 -4.17 -8.76
C GLY A 19 -0.17 -4.49 -7.83
N PHE A 20 -1.22 -3.66 -7.90
CA PHE A 20 -2.33 -3.68 -6.92
C PHE A 20 -3.07 -5.01 -6.83
N ASN A 21 -3.39 -5.64 -7.96
CA ASN A 21 -4.09 -6.92 -8.01
C ASN A 21 -3.13 -8.12 -8.00
N GLY A 22 -1.82 -7.90 -8.18
CA GLY A 22 -0.86 -8.99 -8.35
C GLY A 22 -1.04 -9.74 -9.68
N GLY A 23 -0.42 -10.92 -9.75
CA GLY A 23 -0.61 -11.90 -10.83
C GLY A 23 0.43 -11.87 -11.95
N VAL A 24 1.35 -10.90 -11.93
CA VAL A 24 2.47 -10.82 -12.88
C VAL A 24 3.65 -11.68 -12.41
N LEU A 25 3.95 -11.62 -11.11
CA LEU A 25 5.04 -12.34 -10.47
C LEU A 25 4.49 -13.45 -9.58
N LYS A 26 4.90 -14.68 -9.86
CA LYS A 26 4.53 -15.86 -9.08
C LYS A 26 5.13 -15.76 -7.66
N ASP A 27 4.35 -16.14 -6.65
CA ASP A 27 4.75 -16.20 -5.24
C ASP A 27 5.10 -14.82 -4.62
N VAL A 28 4.92 -13.73 -5.36
CA VAL A 28 5.01 -12.36 -4.86
C VAL A 28 3.60 -11.89 -4.49
N PRO A 29 3.40 -11.26 -3.31
CA PRO A 29 2.08 -10.74 -2.95
C PRO A 29 1.67 -9.57 -3.86
N SER A 30 0.37 -9.31 -3.93
CA SER A 30 -0.14 -8.09 -4.54
C SER A 30 0.15 -6.88 -3.64
N ALA A 31 0.26 -5.68 -4.23
CA ALA A 31 0.42 -4.47 -3.46
C ALA A 31 -0.77 -4.22 -2.52
N TYR A 32 -1.99 -4.63 -2.90
CA TYR A 32 -3.14 -4.60 -1.99
C TYR A 32 -2.87 -5.37 -0.69
N ASN A 33 -2.50 -6.65 -0.81
CA ASN A 33 -2.28 -7.51 0.35
C ASN A 33 -1.12 -6.98 1.22
N TRP A 34 -0.02 -6.60 0.56
CA TRP A 34 1.15 -6.04 1.23
C TRP A 34 0.83 -4.76 2.00
N TYR A 35 0.12 -3.81 1.39
CA TYR A 35 -0.23 -2.55 2.05
C TYR A 35 -1.20 -2.75 3.21
N THR A 36 -2.19 -3.63 3.06
CA THR A 36 -3.10 -3.93 4.17
C THR A 36 -2.39 -4.56 5.36
N GLU A 37 -1.37 -5.39 5.11
CA GLU A 37 -0.59 -6.04 6.18
C GLU A 37 0.40 -5.05 6.84
N GLN A 38 1.16 -4.30 6.06
CA GLN A 38 2.24 -3.44 6.58
C GLN A 38 1.72 -2.09 7.09
N TYR A 39 0.67 -1.55 6.48
CA TYR A 39 0.17 -0.19 6.75
C TYR A 39 -1.24 -0.17 7.33
N GLY A 40 -1.94 -1.30 7.37
CA GLY A 40 -3.34 -1.38 7.82
C GLY A 40 -4.34 -0.77 6.84
N MET A 41 -3.93 -0.38 5.63
CA MET A 41 -4.83 0.19 4.62
C MET A 41 -4.37 -0.14 3.20
N LYS A 42 -5.32 -0.25 2.26
CA LYS A 42 -5.03 -0.57 0.85
C LYS A 42 -4.48 0.60 0.02
N TRP A 43 -4.59 1.82 0.51
CA TRP A 43 -4.13 3.04 -0.16
C TRP A 43 -3.28 3.84 0.80
N PRO A 44 -1.95 3.66 0.84
CA PRO A 44 -1.04 4.30 1.79
C PRO A 44 -0.82 5.80 1.50
N VAL A 45 -1.89 6.50 1.09
CA VAL A 45 -1.89 7.92 0.72
C VAL A 45 -3.10 8.61 1.31
N GLY A 46 -2.89 9.79 1.89
CA GLY A 46 -3.98 10.66 2.30
C GLY A 46 -4.71 11.25 1.09
N ARG A 47 -6.04 11.25 1.13
CA ARG A 47 -6.88 12.09 0.27
C ARG A 47 -7.70 13.04 1.14
N THR A 48 -7.92 14.25 0.65
CA THR A 48 -8.79 15.22 1.33
C THR A 48 -10.16 14.60 1.59
N GLY A 49 -10.64 14.65 2.84
CA GLY A 49 -11.89 14.02 3.28
C GLY A 49 -11.75 12.60 3.86
N MET A 50 -10.55 12.01 3.85
CA MET A 50 -10.29 10.74 4.53
C MET A 50 -10.13 11.02 6.04
N VAL A 51 -11.21 10.84 6.80
CA VAL A 51 -11.18 10.88 8.26
C VAL A 51 -10.62 9.54 8.73
N PHE A 52 -9.47 9.58 9.41
CA PHE A 52 -9.00 8.40 10.15
C PHE A 52 -9.84 8.33 11.42
N PRO A 53 -10.72 7.31 11.56
CA PRO A 53 -11.47 7.17 12.79
C PRO A 53 -10.49 6.99 13.95
N ASP A 54 -10.69 7.80 14.98
CA ASP A 54 -10.04 7.68 16.27
C ASP A 54 -10.20 6.22 16.70
N ARG A 55 -9.06 5.53 16.90
CA ARG A 55 -9.06 4.14 17.37
C ARG A 55 -9.78 3.99 18.70
#